data_AF-A0A1Q3RM50-F1
#
_entry.id   AF-A0A1Q3RM50-F1
#
_cell.length_a   1.000
_cell.length_b   1.000
_cell.length_c   1.000
_cell.angle_alpha   90.00
_cell.angle_beta   90.00
_cell.angle_gamma   90.00
#
_symmetry.space_group_name_H-M   'P 1'
#
loop_
_entity.id
_entity.type
_entity.pdbx_description
1 polymer ?
#
loop_
_entity_poly.entity_id
_entity_poly.type
_entity_poly.pdbx_seq_one_letter_code
_entity_poly.pdbx_strand_id
1 'polypeptide(L)'
;MAPWQEAYMEKLVGEYLDILNEKSNASTKFWALEKKIKIDKNKPGVILNLRKSEMIYDVIHLIRDGAITFDDLSDFSDDLKHEVRMFFDKLR
;
A
#
# COMPACT_ATOMS: atom_id res chain seq x y z
N MET A 1 11.24 -0.82 6.63
CA MET A 1 9.85 -1.03 6.19
C MET A 1 9.37 -2.37 6.74
N ALA A 2 8.07 -2.59 6.87
CA ALA A 2 7.55 -3.91 7.24
C ALA A 2 7.94 -4.94 6.15
N PRO A 3 8.21 -6.22 6.48
CA PRO A 3 8.66 -7.22 5.50
C PRO A 3 7.72 -7.36 4.29
N TRP A 4 6.40 -7.25 4.52
CA TRP A 4 5.41 -7.28 3.45
C TRP A 4 5.48 -6.06 2.52
N GLN A 5 5.81 -4.89 3.07
CA GLN A 5 5.93 -3.65 2.31
C GLN A 5 7.21 -3.65 1.46
N GLU A 6 8.30 -4.21 2.00
CA GLU A 6 9.55 -4.43 1.24
C GLU A 6 9.33 -5.39 0.08
N ALA A 7 8.70 -6.55 0.33
CA ALA A 7 8.37 -7.52 -0.72
C ALA A 7 7.46 -6.92 -1.81
N TYR A 8 6.55 -6.03 -1.44
CA TYR A 8 5.72 -5.30 -2.38
C TYR A 8 6.54 -4.33 -3.25
N MET A 9 7.46 -3.57 -2.64
CA MET A 9 8.32 -2.65 -3.38
C MET A 9 9.32 -3.38 -4.28
N GLU A 10 9.83 -4.54 -3.87
CA GLU A 10 10.67 -5.41 -4.70
C GLU A 10 9.94 -5.85 -5.97
N LYS A 11 8.66 -6.22 -5.86
CA LYS A 11 7.81 -6.53 -7.04
C LYS A 11 7.72 -5.35 -8.00
N LEU A 12 7.50 -4.13 -7.50
CA LEU A 12 7.43 -2.93 -8.34
C LEU A 12 8.76 -2.64 -9.04
N VAL A 13 9.89 -2.83 -8.36
CA VAL A 13 11.22 -2.70 -8.96
C VAL A 13 11.39 -3.70 -10.11
N GLY A 14 10.93 -4.94 -9.95
CA GLY A 14 10.87 -5.92 -11.05
C GLY A 14 10.07 -5.42 -12.25
N GLU A 15 8.86 -4.90 -12.02
CA GLU A 15 8.02 -4.33 -13.09
C GLU A 15 8.67 -3.11 -13.77
N TYR A 16 9.49 -2.33 -13.06
CA TYR A 16 10.25 -1.21 -13.65
C TYR A 16 11.40 -1.70 -14.52
N LEU A 17 12.09 -2.77 -14.09
CA LEU A 17 13.15 -3.40 -14.89
C LEU A 17 12.59 -3.93 -16.22
N ASP A 18 11.39 -4.50 -16.22
CA ASP A 18 10.74 -4.96 -17.45
C ASP A 18 10.54 -3.81 -18.45
N ILE A 19 10.07 -2.64 -18.00
CA ILE A 19 9.95 -1.43 -18.83
C ILE A 19 11.30 -0.98 -19.37
N LEU A 20 12.34 -1.00 -18.53
CA LEU A 20 13.68 -0.58 -18.93
C LEU A 20 14.33 -1.54 -19.93
N ASN A 21 13.96 -2.83 -19.87
CA ASN A 21 14.44 -3.89 -20.75
C ASN A 21 13.67 -4.02 -22.06
N GLU A 22 12.55 -3.29 -22.22
CA GLU A 22 11.82 -3.27 -23.49
C GLU A 22 12.71 -2.82 -24.66
N LYS A 23 12.49 -3.43 -25.83
CA LYS A 23 13.13 -3.06 -27.10
C LYS A 23 12.46 -1.82 -27.72
N SER A 24 12.45 -0.71 -26.98
CA SER A 24 11.91 0.57 -27.39
C SER A 24 12.93 1.71 -27.19
N ASN A 25 12.64 2.87 -27.78
CA ASN A 25 13.51 4.04 -27.67
C ASN A 25 13.63 4.50 -26.21
N ALA A 26 14.77 5.09 -25.86
CA ALA A 26 15.02 5.59 -24.50
C ALA A 26 13.93 6.56 -24.02
N SER A 27 13.42 7.43 -24.91
CA SER A 27 12.33 8.36 -24.58
C SER A 27 11.02 7.63 -24.23
N THR A 28 10.67 6.58 -24.96
CA THR A 28 9.49 5.75 -24.68
C THR A 28 9.59 5.11 -23.30
N LYS A 29 10.73 4.48 -23.00
CA LYS A 29 10.98 3.84 -21.71
C LYS A 29 10.93 4.83 -20.56
N PHE A 30 11.56 5.99 -20.74
CA PHE A 30 11.58 7.05 -19.74
C PHE A 30 10.14 7.49 -19.37
N TRP A 31 9.32 7.84 -20.37
CA TRP A 31 7.95 8.30 -20.11
C TRP A 31 7.03 7.19 -19.58
N ALA A 32 7.21 5.94 -20.02
CA ALA A 32 6.47 4.80 -19.48
C ALA A 32 6.80 4.57 -18.00
N LEU A 33 8.09 4.57 -17.64
CA LEU A 33 8.54 4.41 -16.27
C LEU A 33 8.07 5.58 -15.38
N GLU A 34 8.22 6.82 -15.86
CA GLU A 34 7.79 8.03 -15.14
C GLU A 34 6.29 7.99 -14.81
N LYS A 35 5.45 7.64 -15.80
CA LYS A 35 4.01 7.49 -15.62
C LYS A 35 3.69 6.39 -14.60
N LYS A 36 4.39 5.25 -14.67
CA LYS A 36 4.16 4.13 -13.76
C LYS A 36 4.57 4.47 -12.32
N ILE A 37 5.75 5.06 -12.10
CA ILE A 37 6.21 5.51 -10.78
C ILE A 37 5.23 6.55 -10.19
N LYS A 38 4.71 7.48 -11.01
CA LYS A 38 3.71 8.45 -10.56
C LYS A 38 2.45 7.81 -9.97
N ILE A 39 2.03 6.67 -10.51
CA ILE A 39 0.88 5.90 -10.02
C ILE A 39 1.30 5.08 -8.79
N ASP A 40 2.37 4.33 -8.92
CA ASP A 40 2.81 3.34 -7.93
C ASP A 40 3.24 3.99 -6.62
N LYS A 41 3.81 5.20 -6.65
CA LYS A 41 4.18 5.93 -5.43
C LYS A 41 3.02 6.19 -4.49
N ASN A 42 1.78 6.24 -4.99
CA ASN A 42 0.59 6.49 -4.17
C ASN A 42 -0.12 5.19 -3.75
N LYS A 43 0.40 4.02 -4.13
CA LYS A 43 -0.23 2.75 -3.75
C LYS A 43 0.02 2.48 -2.25
N PRO A 44 -0.93 1.84 -1.54
CA PRO A 44 -0.81 1.56 -0.11
C PRO A 44 0.45 0.79 0.27
N GLY A 45 0.98 -0.06 -0.63
CA GLY A 45 2.23 -0.78 -0.42
C GLY A 45 3.51 0.06 -0.60
N VAL A 46 3.44 1.32 -1.06
CA VAL A 46 4.59 2.23 -1.22
C VAL A 46 4.51 3.39 -0.25
N ILE A 47 3.36 4.07 -0.24
CA ILE A 47 3.10 5.18 0.69
C ILE A 47 1.87 4.79 1.51
N LEU A 48 2.09 4.46 2.78
CA LEU A 48 1.07 4.49 3.83
C LEU A 48 0.80 5.97 4.21
N ASN A 49 0.40 6.80 3.24
CA ASN A 49 -0.23 8.10 3.48
C ASN A 49 -1.68 8.01 3.04
N LEU A 50 -2.45 7.22 3.76
CA LEU A 50 -3.86 7.51 3.86
C LEU A 50 -3.94 8.66 4.87
N ARG A 51 -4.79 9.67 4.60
CA ARG A 51 -5.26 10.51 5.72
C ARG A 51 -5.68 9.51 6.78
N LYS A 52 -5.09 9.56 7.99
CA LYS A 52 -5.36 8.59 9.07
C LYS A 52 -6.85 8.20 9.10
N SER A 53 -7.72 9.21 8.92
CA SER A 53 -9.16 9.07 8.78
C SER A 53 -9.65 8.04 7.75
N GLU A 54 -9.14 8.02 6.51
CA GLU A 54 -9.59 7.09 5.47
C GLU A 54 -9.01 5.68 5.66
N MET A 55 -7.76 5.59 6.15
CA MET A 55 -7.11 4.30 6.44
C MET A 55 -7.86 3.47 7.47
N ILE A 56 -8.38 4.14 8.50
CA ILE A 56 -9.14 3.48 9.56
C ILE A 56 -10.35 2.76 8.98
N TYR A 57 -11.07 3.40 8.04
CA TYR A 57 -12.25 2.79 7.44
C TYR A 57 -11.90 1.61 6.53
N ASP A 58 -10.82 1.70 5.74
CA ASP A 58 -10.36 0.60 4.89
C ASP A 58 -9.96 -0.63 5.74
N VAL A 59 -9.23 -0.41 6.84
CA VAL A 59 -8.83 -1.48 7.78
C VAL A 59 -10.08 -2.09 8.45
N ILE A 60 -11.05 -1.28 8.85
CA ILE A 60 -12.31 -1.76 9.44
C ILE A 60 -13.09 -2.63 8.45
N HIS A 61 -13.19 -2.22 7.18
CA HIS A 61 -13.86 -3.02 6.15
C HIS A 61 -13.17 -4.37 5.94
N LEU A 62 -11.84 -4.39 5.88
CA LEU A 62 -11.08 -5.65 5.74
C LEU A 62 -11.28 -6.60 6.93
N ILE A 63 -11.38 -6.07 8.16
CA ILE A 63 -11.68 -6.89 9.35
C ILE A 63 -13.10 -7.45 9.29
N ARG A 64 -14.09 -6.64 8.85
CA ARG A 64 -15.49 -7.07 8.70
C ARG A 64 -15.65 -8.15 7.64
N ASP A 65 -14.94 -8.00 6.53
CA ASP A 65 -14.93 -8.96 5.44
C ASP A 65 -14.13 -10.22 5.79
N GLY A 66 -13.49 -10.26 6.96
CA GLY A 66 -12.69 -11.39 7.45
C GLY A 66 -11.39 -11.59 6.70
N ALA A 67 -10.97 -10.61 5.89
CA ALA A 67 -9.73 -10.66 5.11
C ALA A 67 -8.49 -10.55 6.01
N ILE A 68 -8.61 -9.84 7.14
CA ILE A 68 -7.57 -9.72 8.18
C ILE A 68 -8.22 -9.72 9.58
N THR A 69 -7.42 -9.89 10.61
CA THR A 69 -7.81 -9.83 12.02
C THR A 69 -7.14 -8.66 12.74
N PHE A 70 -7.52 -8.40 14.00
CA PHE A 70 -6.83 -7.40 14.82
C PHE A 70 -5.39 -7.80 15.15
N ASP A 71 -5.05 -9.09 15.13
CA ASP A 71 -3.69 -9.57 15.39
C ASP A 71 -2.74 -9.26 14.23
N ASP A 72 -3.27 -9.20 13.01
CA ASP A 72 -2.54 -8.75 11.82
C ASP A 72 -2.18 -7.26 11.89
N LEU A 73 -2.75 -6.51 12.85
CA LEU A 73 -2.38 -5.12 13.14
C LEU A 73 -1.27 -4.98 14.20
N SER A 74 -0.69 -6.08 14.68
CA SER A 74 0.31 -6.09 15.76
C SER A 74 1.52 -5.18 15.50
N ASP A 75 2.02 -5.18 14.26
CA ASP A 75 3.18 -4.39 13.80
C ASP A 75 2.87 -2.91 13.55
N PHE A 76 1.60 -2.48 13.67
CA PHE A 76 1.21 -1.08 13.49
C PHE A 76 1.43 -0.26 14.76
N SER A 77 1.30 1.08 14.65
CA SER A 77 1.35 1.94 15.83
C SER A 77 0.17 1.68 16.77
N ASP A 78 0.40 1.85 18.06
CA ASP A 78 -0.66 1.70 19.07
C ASP A 78 -1.78 2.72 18.85
N ASP A 79 -1.45 3.92 18.37
CA ASP A 79 -2.44 4.93 17.96
C ASP A 79 -3.39 4.40 16.88
N LEU A 80 -2.87 3.75 15.83
CA LEU A 80 -3.71 3.22 14.76
C LEU A 80 -4.57 2.07 15.27
N LYS A 81 -3.97 1.12 16.00
CA LYS A 81 -4.70 0.00 16.62
C LYS A 81 -5.85 0.51 17.49
N HIS A 82 -5.61 1.56 18.28
CA HIS A 82 -6.60 2.20 19.12
C HIS A 82 -7.72 2.86 18.30
N GLU A 83 -7.36 3.66 17.29
CA GLU A 83 -8.32 4.32 16.40
C GLU A 83 -9.20 3.30 15.66
N VAL A 84 -8.63 2.24 15.08
CA VAL A 84 -9.38 1.16 14.40
C VAL A 84 -10.36 0.50 15.36
N ARG A 85 -9.95 0.11 16.57
CA ARG A 85 -10.86 -0.48 17.57
C ARG A 85 -11.99 0.48 17.95
N MET A 86 -11.66 1.74 18.21
CA MET A 86 -12.64 2.77 18.57
C MET A 86 -13.72 2.98 17.50
N PHE A 87 -13.36 2.95 16.21
CA PHE A 87 -14.31 3.14 15.12
C PHE A 87 -15.00 1.83 14.70
N PHE A 88 -14.37 0.67 14.87
CA PHE A 88 -14.95 -0.64 14.57
C PHE A 88 -16.24 -0.88 15.36
N ASP A 89 -16.24 -0.55 16.65
CA ASP A 89 -17.39 -0.70 17.55
C ASP A 89 -18.52 0.31 17.26
N LYS A 90 -18.16 1.50 16.77
CA LYS A 90 -19.13 2.59 16.48
C LYS A 90 -19.88 2.41 15.17
N LEU A 91 -19.31 1.68 14.21
CA LEU A 91 -19.90 1.47 12.89
C LEU A 91 -20.79 0.21 12.83
N ARG A 92 -21.13 -0.39 13.98
CA ARG A 92 -21.89 -1.63 14.10
C ARG A 92 -23.36 -1.45 13.73
#